data_AF-A0A5C4VCD4-F1
#
_entry.id   AF-A0A5C4VCD4-F1
#
_cell.length_a   1.000
_cell.length_b   1.000
_cell.length_c   1.000
_cell.angle_alpha   90.00
_cell.angle_beta   90.00
_cell.angle_gamma   90.00
#
_symmetry.space_group_name_H-M   'P 1'
#
loop_
_entity.id
_entity.type
_entity.pdbx_description
1 polymer ?
#
loop_
_entity_poly.entity_id
_entity_poly.type
_entity_poly.pdbx_seq_one_letter_code
_entity_poly.pdbx_strand_id
1 'polypeptide(L)'
;MAEVSESAPSSAPGARGRRTGFDWAGLRADLRGAVPDASLALVLTLLIYWLLYARVESGASATVKIMPMLADADKYWMYWMCQAFGWSAMLWAYITVVFGLMRSGPRPRWRWLSATRLEKWHRTTSLTTIGLMFMHAFFFFTDQIRDNQTRWSFGRSVWTAFVDSFVPGGYATGTGQVAILVGLLALYLALPLGLAFYLRNRTGSRIWLALHRFVIVVYILSIWHTLLYSSQAWFDGPFRTMVWALQLPLAGLLLWRLMSPARPGERLRSRRDHAVPFGARLAGRIVVGATLVGLVLVIVTGVDGGRSPDGAAAAPWPDQWVLWSGLLVFTVAVVVTVLRLRGRARRPSGERSTAPVTEAEAEAEVEAGTAPVAGDGTETETGAGTETGERSPSPVDPR
;
A
#
# COMPACT_ATOMS: atom_id res chain seq x y z
N MET A 1 -24.30 48.78 45.67
CA MET A 1 -23.23 47.85 45.27
C MET A 1 -23.76 46.46 45.51
N ALA A 2 -24.10 45.74 44.45
CA ALA A 2 -24.67 44.39 44.50
C ALA A 2 -23.73 43.47 43.72
N GLU A 3 -23.14 42.50 44.41
CA GLU A 3 -22.31 41.45 43.81
C GLU A 3 -23.22 40.37 43.24
N VAL A 4 -23.17 40.20 41.91
CA VAL A 4 -23.77 39.07 41.22
C VAL A 4 -22.67 38.03 41.01
N SER A 5 -22.68 36.97 41.84
CA SER A 5 -21.84 35.79 41.64
C SER A 5 -22.40 34.96 40.49
N GLU A 6 -21.81 35.12 39.30
CA GLU A 6 -22.10 34.32 38.12
C GLU A 6 -21.34 32.98 38.22
N SER A 7 -22.07 31.93 38.62
CA SER A 7 -21.56 30.57 38.69
C SER A 7 -21.52 29.96 37.28
N ALA A 8 -20.34 29.91 36.69
CA ALA A 8 -20.12 29.26 35.39
C ALA A 8 -20.36 27.73 35.49
N PRO A 9 -21.15 27.13 34.59
CA PRO A 9 -21.36 25.69 34.59
C PRO A 9 -20.10 24.95 34.12
N SER A 10 -19.59 24.11 35.02
CA SER A 10 -18.54 23.11 34.77
C SER A 10 -18.90 22.25 33.55
N SER A 11 -18.21 22.51 32.42
CA SER A 11 -18.28 21.70 31.22
C SER A 11 -17.60 20.35 31.48
N ALA A 12 -18.38 19.31 31.73
CA ALA A 12 -17.89 17.97 31.96
C ALA A 12 -17.07 17.44 30.77
N PRO A 13 -15.80 17.02 30.96
CA PRO A 13 -15.04 16.35 29.94
C PRO A 13 -15.34 14.84 29.98
N GLY A 14 -15.76 14.27 28.85
CA GLY A 14 -15.30 12.92 28.50
C GLY A 14 -16.32 11.80 28.39
N ALA A 15 -17.38 11.97 27.59
CA ALA A 15 -18.02 10.83 26.94
C ALA A 15 -17.28 10.42 25.65
N ARG A 16 -15.95 10.21 25.71
CA ARG A 16 -15.24 9.47 24.64
C ARG A 16 -15.39 7.98 24.94
N GLY A 17 -16.62 7.51 24.74
CA GLY A 17 -16.93 6.09 24.67
C GLY A 17 -15.93 5.43 23.71
N ARG A 18 -15.07 4.60 24.30
CA ARG A 18 -13.97 3.89 23.68
C ARG A 18 -14.56 2.99 22.58
N ARG A 19 -14.65 3.48 21.34
CA ARG A 19 -15.13 2.70 20.19
C ARG A 19 -14.11 1.59 19.88
N THR A 20 -14.24 0.46 20.55
CA THR A 20 -13.39 -0.74 20.43
C THR A 20 -13.74 -1.63 19.23
N GLY A 21 -14.75 -1.25 18.44
CA GLY A 21 -15.28 -2.02 17.32
C GLY A 21 -14.70 -1.68 15.94
N PHE A 22 -15.14 -2.45 14.94
CA PHE A 22 -14.92 -2.19 13.52
C PHE A 22 -15.64 -0.90 13.09
N ASP A 23 -14.95 -0.05 12.33
CA ASP A 23 -15.48 1.24 11.85
C ASP A 23 -16.41 1.07 10.63
N TRP A 24 -17.59 0.50 10.87
CA TRP A 24 -18.62 0.28 9.85
C TRP A 24 -19.09 1.59 9.20
N ALA A 25 -19.16 2.67 9.97
CA ALA A 25 -19.54 3.99 9.46
C ALA A 25 -18.49 4.50 8.46
N GLY A 26 -17.21 4.38 8.80
CA GLY A 26 -16.09 4.69 7.91
C GLY A 26 -16.10 3.84 6.63
N LEU A 27 -16.34 2.54 6.74
CA LEU A 27 -16.45 1.65 5.57
C LEU A 27 -17.61 2.06 4.67
N ARG A 28 -18.79 2.33 5.22
CA ARG A 28 -19.95 2.77 4.44
C ARG A 28 -19.71 4.09 3.74
N ALA A 29 -19.03 5.04 4.40
CA ALA A 29 -18.68 6.32 3.79
C ALA A 29 -17.70 6.14 2.63
N ASP A 30 -16.69 5.27 2.78
CA ASP A 30 -15.75 4.99 1.69
C ASP A 30 -16.40 4.23 0.54
N LEU A 31 -17.26 3.24 0.81
CA LEU A 31 -17.97 2.50 -0.24
C LEU A 31 -18.83 3.45 -1.08
N ARG A 32 -19.53 4.40 -0.44
CA ARG A 32 -20.24 5.46 -1.17
C ARG A 32 -19.28 6.36 -1.94
N GLY A 33 -18.16 6.72 -1.33
CA GLY A 33 -17.11 7.51 -1.98
C GLY A 33 -16.40 6.79 -3.13
N ALA A 34 -16.44 5.46 -3.16
CA ALA A 34 -15.84 4.62 -4.18
C ALA A 34 -16.75 4.45 -5.40
N VAL A 35 -18.04 4.82 -5.35
CA VAL A 35 -18.96 4.68 -6.49
C VAL A 35 -18.41 5.34 -7.77
N PRO A 36 -17.93 6.60 -7.77
CA PRO A 36 -17.39 7.19 -8.99
C PRO A 36 -16.13 6.48 -9.51
N ASP A 37 -15.26 6.03 -8.60
CA ASP A 37 -14.03 5.30 -8.92
C ASP A 37 -14.34 3.91 -9.51
N ALA A 38 -15.31 3.20 -8.91
CA ALA A 38 -15.79 1.91 -9.39
C ALA A 38 -16.53 2.03 -10.73
N SER A 39 -17.35 3.07 -10.93
CA SER A 39 -17.99 3.33 -12.22
C SER A 39 -16.97 3.57 -13.32
N LEU A 40 -15.92 4.36 -13.05
CA LEU A 40 -14.81 4.54 -13.99
C LEU A 40 -14.09 3.22 -14.28
N ALA A 41 -13.88 2.40 -13.26
CA ALA A 41 -13.29 1.07 -13.42
C ALA A 41 -14.14 0.15 -14.29
N LEU A 42 -15.46 0.16 -14.12
CA LEU A 42 -16.38 -0.64 -14.92
C LEU A 42 -16.41 -0.16 -16.38
N VAL A 43 -16.42 1.15 -16.63
CA VAL A 43 -16.31 1.69 -18.00
C VAL A 43 -15.02 1.21 -18.66
N LEU A 44 -13.88 1.31 -17.97
CA LEU A 44 -12.62 0.81 -18.53
C LEU A 44 -12.64 -0.71 -18.73
N THR A 45 -13.25 -1.46 -17.80
CA THR A 45 -13.42 -2.91 -17.92
C THR A 45 -14.20 -3.27 -19.18
N LEU A 46 -15.29 -2.55 -19.47
CA LEU A 46 -16.07 -2.74 -20.70
C LEU A 46 -15.27 -2.38 -21.96
N LEU A 47 -14.45 -1.32 -21.92
CA LEU A 47 -13.56 -0.97 -23.02
C LEU A 47 -12.49 -2.04 -23.28
N ILE A 48 -11.89 -2.58 -22.21
CA ILE A 48 -10.93 -3.69 -22.31
C ILE A 48 -11.63 -4.95 -22.83
N TYR A 49 -12.82 -5.27 -22.33
CA TYR A 49 -13.63 -6.39 -22.83
C TYR A 49 -13.88 -6.25 -24.33
N TRP A 50 -14.36 -5.08 -24.77
CA TRP A 50 -14.63 -4.82 -26.18
C TRP A 50 -13.35 -4.94 -27.04
N LEU A 51 -12.23 -4.42 -26.57
CA LEU A 51 -10.94 -4.57 -27.25
C LEU A 51 -10.53 -6.04 -27.37
N LEU A 52 -10.66 -6.83 -26.30
CA LEU A 52 -10.36 -8.27 -26.32
C LEU A 52 -11.27 -9.00 -27.29
N TYR A 53 -12.58 -8.70 -27.26
CA TYR A 53 -13.59 -9.27 -28.14
C TYR A 53 -13.25 -9.00 -29.62
N ALA A 54 -13.04 -7.74 -30.00
CA ALA A 54 -12.71 -7.36 -31.37
C ALA A 54 -11.39 -8.00 -31.88
N ARG A 55 -10.41 -8.19 -30.98
CA ARG A 55 -9.16 -8.89 -31.31
C ARG A 55 -9.34 -10.39 -31.53
N VAL A 56 -10.30 -11.01 -30.84
CA VAL A 56 -10.63 -12.43 -31.03
C VAL A 56 -11.36 -12.60 -32.35
N GLU A 57 -12.36 -11.76 -32.63
CA GLU A 57 -13.14 -11.77 -33.88
C GLU A 57 -12.26 -11.55 -35.12
N SER A 58 -11.26 -10.67 -35.02
CA SER A 58 -10.28 -10.44 -36.10
C SER A 58 -9.15 -11.47 -36.17
N GLY A 59 -9.12 -12.48 -35.28
CA GLY A 59 -8.04 -13.49 -35.22
C GLY A 59 -6.67 -12.95 -34.75
N ALA A 60 -6.60 -11.67 -34.34
CA ALA A 60 -5.37 -11.00 -33.90
C ALA A 60 -5.04 -11.26 -32.41
N SER A 61 -5.87 -12.01 -31.69
CA SER A 61 -5.67 -12.32 -30.28
C SER A 61 -4.60 -13.39 -30.06
N ALA A 62 -3.59 -13.09 -29.23
CA ALA A 62 -2.59 -14.08 -28.80
C ALA A 62 -3.23 -15.26 -28.05
N THR A 63 -4.34 -15.02 -27.34
CA THR A 63 -5.08 -16.04 -26.62
C THR A 63 -5.60 -17.13 -27.54
N VAL A 64 -6.10 -16.78 -28.73
CA VAL A 64 -6.64 -17.75 -29.70
C VAL A 64 -5.52 -18.62 -30.28
N LYS A 65 -4.29 -18.11 -30.36
CA LYS A 65 -3.12 -18.91 -30.78
C LYS A 65 -2.75 -19.97 -29.75
N ILE A 66 -2.90 -19.66 -28.46
CA ILE A 66 -2.54 -20.58 -27.35
C ILE A 66 -3.70 -21.54 -27.03
N MET A 67 -4.92 -21.03 -27.10
CA MET A 67 -6.16 -21.74 -26.77
C MET A 67 -7.16 -21.59 -27.93
N PRO A 68 -6.96 -22.32 -29.06
CA PRO A 68 -7.81 -22.19 -30.24
C PRO A 68 -9.29 -22.48 -29.97
N MET A 69 -9.56 -23.32 -28.97
CA MET A 69 -10.92 -23.61 -28.49
C MET A 69 -11.69 -22.36 -28.03
N LEU A 70 -11.01 -21.25 -27.71
CA LEU A 70 -11.61 -19.98 -27.30
C LEU A 70 -11.88 -19.02 -28.47
N ALA A 71 -11.71 -19.42 -29.72
CA ALA A 71 -11.90 -18.55 -30.88
C ALA A 71 -13.32 -17.97 -31.02
N ASP A 72 -14.32 -18.63 -30.45
CA ASP A 72 -15.72 -18.19 -30.45
C ASP A 72 -15.97 -17.17 -29.33
N ALA A 73 -15.89 -15.89 -29.66
CA ALA A 73 -16.01 -14.81 -28.68
C ALA A 73 -17.37 -14.81 -27.96
N ASP A 74 -18.45 -15.11 -28.68
CA ASP A 74 -19.81 -15.17 -28.14
C ASP A 74 -19.97 -16.31 -27.15
N LYS A 75 -19.47 -17.50 -27.50
CA LYS A 75 -19.54 -18.66 -26.62
C LYS A 75 -18.71 -18.49 -25.34
N TYR A 76 -17.56 -17.83 -25.43
CA TYR A 76 -16.60 -17.64 -24.32
C TYR A 76 -16.60 -16.24 -23.71
N TRP A 77 -17.69 -15.48 -23.84
CA TRP A 77 -17.81 -14.12 -23.30
C TRP A 77 -17.47 -14.00 -21.80
N MET A 78 -17.82 -15.01 -20.98
CA MET A 78 -17.50 -15.02 -19.55
C MET A 78 -15.99 -15.07 -19.29
N TYR A 79 -15.25 -15.83 -20.10
CA TYR A 79 -13.80 -15.87 -20.04
C TYR A 79 -13.18 -14.51 -20.41
N TRP A 80 -13.70 -13.85 -21.45
CA TRP A 80 -13.23 -12.51 -21.84
C TRP A 80 -13.55 -11.44 -20.79
N MET A 81 -14.71 -11.56 -20.14
CA MET A 81 -15.09 -10.70 -19.01
C MET A 81 -14.15 -10.92 -17.82
N CYS A 82 -13.84 -12.18 -17.50
CA CYS A 82 -12.82 -12.53 -16.50
C CYS A 82 -11.48 -11.85 -16.82
N GLN A 83 -10.98 -11.94 -18.05
CA GLN A 83 -9.75 -11.28 -18.48
C GLN A 83 -9.82 -9.76 -18.33
N ALA A 84 -10.94 -9.14 -18.72
CA ALA A 84 -11.13 -7.70 -18.60
C ALA A 84 -11.09 -7.24 -17.13
N PHE A 85 -11.78 -7.94 -16.23
CA PHE A 85 -11.71 -7.64 -14.79
C PHE A 85 -10.29 -7.84 -14.24
N GLY A 86 -9.55 -8.86 -14.70
CA GLY A 86 -8.17 -9.08 -14.30
C GLY A 86 -7.24 -7.92 -14.66
N TRP A 87 -7.34 -7.42 -15.90
CA TRP A 87 -6.56 -6.26 -16.36
C TRP A 87 -6.96 -4.97 -15.65
N SER A 88 -8.25 -4.73 -15.45
CA SER A 88 -8.73 -3.60 -14.66
C SER A 88 -8.25 -3.66 -13.22
N ALA A 89 -8.31 -4.84 -12.58
CA ALA A 89 -7.81 -5.04 -11.23
C ALA A 89 -6.31 -4.74 -11.13
N MET A 90 -5.51 -5.20 -12.10
CA MET A 90 -4.08 -4.91 -12.15
C MET A 90 -3.79 -3.42 -12.27
N LEU A 91 -4.50 -2.71 -13.16
CA LEU A 91 -4.33 -1.27 -13.33
C LEU A 91 -4.74 -0.49 -12.07
N TRP A 92 -5.87 -0.84 -11.45
CA TRP A 92 -6.31 -0.21 -10.20
C TRP A 92 -5.35 -0.51 -9.04
N ALA A 93 -4.81 -1.73 -8.98
CA ALA A 93 -3.78 -2.11 -8.02
C ALA A 93 -2.51 -1.27 -8.19
N TYR A 94 -2.07 -1.06 -9.44
CA TYR A 94 -0.95 -0.18 -9.76
C TYR A 94 -1.22 1.25 -9.27
N ILE A 95 -2.37 1.83 -9.63
CA ILE A 95 -2.76 3.20 -9.26
C ILE A 95 -2.81 3.37 -7.74
N THR A 96 -3.43 2.43 -7.01
CA THR A 96 -3.54 2.54 -5.56
C THR A 96 -2.18 2.43 -4.86
N VAL A 97 -1.24 1.63 -5.39
CA VAL A 97 0.14 1.57 -4.89
C VAL A 97 0.87 2.89 -5.12
N VAL A 98 0.71 3.52 -6.29
CA VAL A 98 1.23 4.88 -6.55
C VAL A 98 0.72 5.85 -5.49
N PHE A 99 -0.60 5.89 -5.23
CA PHE A 99 -1.17 6.76 -4.20
C PHE A 99 -0.62 6.48 -2.80
N GLY A 100 -0.45 5.20 -2.44
CA GLY A 100 0.14 4.79 -1.16
C GLY A 100 1.60 5.23 -1.00
N LEU A 101 2.41 5.11 -2.06
CA LEU A 101 3.80 5.55 -2.08
C LEU A 101 3.91 7.07 -2.02
N MET A 102 3.12 7.80 -2.82
CA MET A 102 3.07 9.26 -2.79
C MET A 102 2.64 9.80 -1.42
N ARG A 103 1.68 9.14 -0.76
CA ARG A 103 1.20 9.53 0.58
C ARG A 103 2.26 9.33 1.66
N SER A 104 3.17 8.38 1.48
CA SER A 104 4.17 8.00 2.48
C SER A 104 5.57 8.59 2.25
N GLY A 105 5.82 9.22 1.09
CA GLY A 105 7.05 9.93 0.76
C GLY A 105 7.08 11.41 1.18
N PRO A 106 8.11 12.16 0.74
CA PRO A 106 8.18 13.61 0.88
C PRO A 106 6.93 14.26 0.28
N ARG A 107 6.32 15.19 1.02
CA ARG A 107 5.05 15.79 0.60
C ARG A 107 5.22 16.48 -0.76
N PRO A 108 4.43 16.12 -1.78
CA PRO A 108 4.40 16.89 -3.01
C PRO A 108 4.06 18.34 -2.65
N ARG A 109 4.84 19.32 -3.15
CA ARG A 109 4.55 20.76 -2.91
C ARG A 109 3.30 21.24 -3.66
N TRP A 110 2.64 20.34 -4.36
CA TRP A 110 1.51 20.62 -5.25
C TRP A 110 0.20 20.74 -4.45
N ARG A 111 -0.34 21.96 -4.40
CA ARG A 111 -1.51 22.32 -3.57
C ARG A 111 -2.76 21.48 -3.82
N TRP A 112 -2.96 20.99 -5.05
CA TRP A 112 -4.07 20.10 -5.44
C TRP A 112 -3.96 18.64 -4.95
N LEU A 113 -2.78 18.18 -4.52
CA LEU A 113 -2.54 16.81 -4.03
C LEU A 113 -2.33 16.79 -2.52
N SER A 114 -3.33 17.28 -1.79
CA SER A 114 -3.28 17.26 -0.32
C SER A 114 -3.22 15.82 0.21
N ALA A 115 -2.55 15.62 1.34
CA ALA A 115 -2.41 14.31 1.97
C ALA A 115 -3.76 13.65 2.28
N THR A 116 -4.77 14.45 2.66
CA THR A 116 -6.13 13.98 2.93
C THR A 116 -6.83 13.48 1.66
N ARG A 117 -6.64 14.17 0.53
CA ARG A 117 -7.22 13.76 -0.76
C ARG A 117 -6.57 12.47 -1.26
N LEU A 118 -5.23 12.39 -1.21
CA LEU A 118 -4.49 11.16 -1.54
C LEU A 118 -4.89 9.98 -0.67
N GLU A 119 -5.10 10.20 0.64
CA GLU A 119 -5.57 9.14 1.55
C GLU A 119 -6.99 8.69 1.19
N LYS A 120 -7.89 9.61 0.85
CA LYS A 120 -9.25 9.28 0.39
C LYS A 120 -9.21 8.46 -0.90
N TRP A 121 -8.47 8.92 -1.91
CA TRP A 121 -8.32 8.21 -3.19
C TRP A 121 -7.71 6.82 -3.00
N HIS A 122 -6.62 6.71 -2.23
CA HIS A 122 -6.02 5.42 -1.93
C HIS A 122 -7.02 4.44 -1.29
N ARG A 123 -7.86 4.90 -0.34
CA ARG A 123 -8.89 4.05 0.29
C ARG A 123 -9.96 3.61 -0.70
N THR A 124 -10.53 4.53 -1.47
CA THR A 124 -11.61 4.21 -2.42
C THR A 124 -11.10 3.32 -3.54
N THR A 125 -9.96 3.64 -4.15
CA THR A 125 -9.35 2.85 -5.23
C THR A 125 -8.92 1.46 -4.73
N SER A 126 -8.50 1.32 -3.47
CA SER A 126 -8.21 0.00 -2.88
C SER A 126 -9.45 -0.87 -2.73
N LEU A 127 -10.59 -0.30 -2.31
CA LEU A 127 -11.87 -1.03 -2.25
C LEU A 127 -12.32 -1.47 -3.63
N THR A 128 -12.22 -0.57 -4.63
CA THR A 128 -12.50 -0.90 -6.02
C THR A 128 -11.59 -2.01 -6.52
N THR A 129 -10.29 -1.96 -6.22
CA THR A 129 -9.32 -3.01 -6.59
C THR A 129 -9.76 -4.38 -6.05
N ILE A 130 -10.12 -4.46 -4.76
CA ILE A 130 -10.61 -5.71 -4.15
C ILE A 130 -11.88 -6.20 -4.85
N GLY A 131 -12.80 -5.29 -5.18
CA GLY A 131 -14.01 -5.61 -5.94
C GLY A 131 -13.71 -6.17 -7.32
N LEU A 132 -12.79 -5.56 -8.07
CA LEU A 132 -12.36 -6.04 -9.38
C LEU A 132 -11.67 -7.40 -9.31
N MET A 133 -10.79 -7.62 -8.31
CA MET A 133 -10.14 -8.92 -8.08
C MET A 133 -11.18 -10.01 -7.78
N PHE A 134 -12.19 -9.69 -6.97
CA PHE A 134 -13.28 -10.61 -6.68
C PHE A 134 -14.11 -10.92 -7.94
N MET A 135 -14.48 -9.89 -8.71
CA MET A 135 -15.22 -10.08 -9.96
C MET A 135 -14.43 -10.88 -10.99
N HIS A 136 -13.11 -10.71 -11.06
CA HIS A 136 -12.22 -11.53 -11.89
C HIS A 136 -12.32 -13.02 -11.51
N ALA A 137 -12.15 -13.35 -10.23
CA ALA A 137 -12.30 -14.73 -9.74
C ALA A 137 -13.72 -15.28 -9.93
N PHE A 138 -14.74 -14.43 -9.75
CA PHE A 138 -16.14 -14.80 -9.90
C PHE A 138 -16.50 -15.13 -11.36
N PHE A 139 -16.03 -14.35 -12.33
CA PHE A 139 -16.28 -14.65 -13.74
C PHE A 139 -15.53 -15.92 -14.20
N PHE A 140 -14.34 -16.17 -13.66
CA PHE A 140 -13.67 -17.46 -13.86
C PHE A 140 -14.51 -18.62 -13.30
N PHE A 141 -15.04 -18.48 -12.09
CA PHE A 141 -15.94 -19.46 -11.49
C PHE A 141 -17.19 -19.73 -12.34
N THR A 142 -17.83 -18.69 -12.88
CA THR A 142 -19.01 -18.88 -13.74
C THR A 142 -18.68 -19.54 -15.08
N ASP A 143 -17.51 -19.21 -15.66
CA ASP A 143 -17.02 -19.86 -16.89
C ASP A 143 -16.76 -21.36 -16.65
N GLN A 144 -16.22 -21.72 -15.47
CA GLN A 144 -16.02 -23.11 -15.06
C GLN A 144 -17.34 -23.87 -14.84
N ILE A 145 -18.36 -23.22 -14.27
CA ILE A 145 -19.69 -23.84 -14.18
C ILE A 145 -20.21 -24.17 -15.58
N ARG A 146 -20.11 -23.21 -16.51
CA ARG A 146 -20.57 -23.40 -17.89
C ARG A 146 -19.82 -24.54 -18.58
N ASP A 147 -18.50 -24.61 -18.46
CA ASP A 147 -17.71 -25.69 -19.07
C ASP A 147 -18.09 -27.06 -18.48
N ASN A 148 -18.20 -27.15 -17.15
CA ASN A 148 -18.50 -28.39 -16.44
C ASN A 148 -19.92 -28.92 -16.69
N GLN A 149 -20.90 -28.05 -16.98
CA GLN A 149 -22.29 -28.45 -17.27
C GLN A 149 -22.42 -29.39 -18.47
N THR A 150 -21.46 -29.38 -19.39
CA THR A 150 -21.46 -30.32 -20.53
C THR A 150 -21.09 -31.75 -20.13
N ARG A 151 -20.46 -31.92 -18.96
CA ARG A 151 -19.94 -33.20 -18.48
C ARG A 151 -20.72 -33.74 -17.29
N TRP A 152 -21.14 -32.86 -16.38
CA TRP A 152 -21.63 -33.24 -15.05
C TRP A 152 -22.95 -32.55 -14.68
N SER A 153 -23.62 -33.08 -13.64
CA SER A 153 -24.80 -32.44 -13.07
C SER A 153 -24.48 -31.06 -12.48
N PHE A 154 -25.46 -30.15 -12.47
CA PHE A 154 -25.29 -28.77 -12.02
C PHE A 154 -24.61 -28.65 -10.64
N GLY A 155 -25.05 -29.44 -9.65
CA GLY A 155 -24.47 -29.40 -8.31
C GLY A 155 -22.98 -29.78 -8.28
N ARG A 156 -22.59 -30.80 -9.05
CA ARG A 156 -21.18 -31.21 -9.17
C ARG A 156 -20.36 -30.18 -9.94
N SER A 157 -20.94 -29.56 -10.96
CA SER A 157 -20.30 -28.47 -11.73
C SER A 157 -20.03 -27.24 -10.87
N VAL A 158 -20.99 -26.83 -10.04
CA VAL A 158 -20.84 -25.72 -9.09
C VAL A 158 -19.77 -26.02 -8.04
N TRP A 159 -19.80 -27.21 -7.43
CA TRP A 159 -18.82 -27.57 -6.41
C TRP A 159 -17.40 -27.61 -6.97
N THR A 160 -17.21 -28.22 -8.13
CA THR A 160 -15.87 -28.33 -8.71
C THR A 160 -15.38 -26.98 -9.20
N ALA A 161 -16.25 -26.18 -9.85
CA ALA A 161 -15.90 -24.81 -10.21
C ALA A 161 -15.47 -23.99 -9.00
N PHE A 162 -16.13 -24.18 -7.84
CA PHE A 162 -15.74 -23.53 -6.58
C PHE A 162 -14.35 -23.98 -6.12
N VAL A 163 -14.05 -25.28 -6.15
CA VAL A 163 -12.72 -25.81 -5.81
C VAL A 163 -11.66 -25.24 -6.75
N ASP A 164 -11.91 -25.25 -8.05
CA ASP A 164 -11.00 -24.76 -9.08
C ASP A 164 -10.74 -23.25 -9.00
N SER A 165 -11.73 -22.47 -8.52
CA SER A 165 -11.69 -21.00 -8.58
C SER A 165 -11.41 -20.33 -7.25
N PHE A 166 -11.71 -20.98 -6.11
CA PHE A 166 -11.62 -20.37 -4.78
C PHE A 166 -10.80 -21.19 -3.78
N VAL A 167 -10.57 -22.49 -3.98
CA VAL A 167 -9.78 -23.27 -3.02
C VAL A 167 -8.30 -23.19 -3.41
N PRO A 168 -7.40 -22.65 -2.54
CA PRO A 168 -5.98 -22.60 -2.84
C PRO A 168 -5.41 -24.01 -3.10
N GLY A 169 -4.86 -24.22 -4.29
CA GLY A 169 -4.34 -25.53 -4.72
C GLY A 169 -5.40 -26.50 -5.24
N GLY A 170 -6.66 -26.08 -5.36
CA GLY A 170 -7.74 -26.92 -5.91
C GLY A 170 -7.63 -27.14 -7.42
N TYR A 171 -7.15 -26.13 -8.16
CA TYR A 171 -6.97 -26.23 -9.61
C TYR A 171 -5.84 -27.18 -9.98
N ALA A 172 -6.14 -28.18 -10.81
CA ALA A 172 -5.28 -29.35 -10.99
C ALA A 172 -4.49 -29.39 -12.31
N THR A 173 -4.58 -28.41 -13.21
CA THR A 173 -3.99 -28.55 -14.56
C THR A 173 -2.98 -27.47 -14.94
N GLY A 174 -1.95 -27.87 -15.68
CA GLY A 174 -0.97 -27.00 -16.35
C GLY A 174 -0.36 -25.92 -15.45
N THR A 175 -0.09 -24.76 -16.05
CA THR A 175 0.43 -23.57 -15.37
C THR A 175 -0.58 -22.94 -14.41
N GLY A 176 -1.87 -23.24 -14.58
CA GLY A 176 -2.95 -22.75 -13.73
C GLY A 176 -2.80 -23.22 -12.28
N GLN A 177 -2.22 -24.40 -12.04
CA GLN A 177 -1.95 -24.91 -10.69
C GLN A 177 -1.19 -23.90 -9.81
N VAL A 178 -0.17 -23.26 -10.38
CA VAL A 178 0.68 -22.28 -9.68
C VAL A 178 0.05 -20.90 -9.78
N ALA A 179 -0.38 -20.50 -10.96
CA ALA A 179 -0.80 -19.13 -11.17
C ALA A 179 -2.14 -18.80 -10.50
N ILE A 180 -3.12 -19.70 -10.53
CA ILE A 180 -4.39 -19.51 -9.80
C ILE A 180 -4.15 -19.50 -8.29
N LEU A 181 -3.26 -20.37 -7.78
CA LEU A 181 -2.84 -20.33 -6.38
C LEU A 181 -2.27 -18.97 -6.00
N VAL A 182 -1.34 -18.41 -6.79
CA VAL A 182 -0.77 -17.07 -6.55
C VAL A 182 -1.86 -15.99 -6.57
N GLY A 183 -2.80 -16.05 -7.53
CA GLY A 183 -3.94 -15.13 -7.61
C GLY A 183 -4.86 -15.20 -6.39
N LEU A 184 -5.15 -16.41 -5.90
CA LEU A 184 -5.94 -16.64 -4.70
C LEU A 184 -5.24 -16.13 -3.44
N LEU A 185 -3.93 -16.36 -3.31
CA LEU A 185 -3.16 -15.78 -2.21
C LEU A 185 -3.20 -14.26 -2.24
N ALA A 186 -3.09 -13.63 -3.43
CA ALA A 186 -3.24 -12.19 -3.56
C ALA A 186 -4.62 -11.71 -3.10
N LEU A 187 -5.71 -12.32 -3.59
CA LEU A 187 -7.09 -11.96 -3.21
C LEU A 187 -7.33 -12.15 -1.71
N TYR A 188 -6.92 -13.28 -1.15
CA TYR A 188 -7.11 -13.59 0.27
C TYR A 188 -6.22 -12.79 1.21
N LEU A 189 -5.09 -12.26 0.75
CA LEU A 189 -4.31 -11.28 1.52
C LEU A 189 -4.88 -9.86 1.38
N ALA A 190 -5.41 -9.51 0.21
CA ALA A 190 -6.00 -8.19 -0.06
C ALA A 190 -7.19 -7.88 0.87
N LEU A 191 -8.06 -8.86 1.10
CA LEU A 191 -9.23 -8.72 1.97
C LEU A 191 -8.87 -8.30 3.42
N PRO A 192 -8.10 -9.09 4.20
CA PRO A 192 -7.75 -8.74 5.57
C PRO A 192 -6.84 -7.52 5.64
N LEU A 193 -5.85 -7.38 4.76
CA LEU A 193 -4.90 -6.25 4.83
C LEU A 193 -5.54 -4.92 4.38
N GLY A 194 -6.45 -4.95 3.40
CA GLY A 194 -7.22 -3.79 2.95
C GLY A 194 -8.25 -3.36 3.99
N LEU A 195 -9.04 -4.30 4.53
CA LEU A 195 -10.07 -4.01 5.52
C LEU A 195 -9.52 -3.74 6.93
N ALA A 196 -8.25 -4.08 7.20
CA ALA A 196 -7.58 -3.77 8.48
C ALA A 196 -7.62 -2.28 8.85
N PHE A 197 -7.76 -1.39 7.86
CA PHE A 197 -7.95 0.04 8.10
C PHE A 197 -9.16 0.31 9.01
N TYR A 198 -10.27 -0.39 8.82
CA TYR A 198 -11.48 -0.21 9.63
C TYR A 198 -11.37 -0.83 11.03
N LEU A 199 -10.33 -1.64 11.28
CA LEU A 199 -9.97 -2.13 12.62
C LEU A 199 -8.90 -1.27 13.30
N ARG A 200 -8.46 -0.16 12.69
CA ARG A 200 -7.35 0.66 13.24
C ARG A 200 -7.63 1.23 14.63
N ASN A 201 -8.89 1.49 14.96
CA ASN A 201 -9.30 2.00 16.28
C ASN A 201 -9.06 0.95 17.38
N ARG A 202 -9.18 -0.34 17.04
CA ARG A 202 -8.93 -1.46 17.94
C ARG A 202 -7.46 -1.87 17.99
N THR A 203 -6.80 -1.94 16.83
CA THR A 203 -5.42 -2.43 16.72
C THR A 203 -4.37 -1.36 17.02
N GLY A 204 -4.74 -0.08 16.91
CA GLY A 204 -3.84 1.05 17.05
C GLY A 204 -3.08 1.37 15.76
N SER A 205 -2.78 2.65 15.57
CA SER A 205 -2.15 3.19 14.35
C SER A 205 -0.78 2.56 14.03
N ARG A 206 -0.01 2.15 15.06
CA ARG A 206 1.30 1.52 14.88
C ARG A 206 1.20 0.12 14.28
N ILE A 207 0.30 -0.72 14.80
CA ILE A 207 0.11 -2.08 14.31
C ILE A 207 -0.51 -2.04 12.92
N TRP A 208 -1.53 -1.21 12.72
CA TRP A 208 -2.14 -1.02 11.39
C TRP A 208 -1.09 -0.63 10.34
N LEU A 209 -0.26 0.38 10.62
CA LEU A 209 0.76 0.84 9.66
C LEU A 209 1.79 -0.27 9.36
N ALA A 210 2.14 -1.10 10.35
CA ALA A 210 3.05 -2.20 10.15
C ALA A 210 2.44 -3.31 9.29
N LEU A 211 1.18 -3.69 9.54
CA LEU A 211 0.44 -4.65 8.73
C LEU A 211 0.26 -4.16 7.29
N HIS A 212 -0.12 -2.89 7.13
CA HIS A 212 -0.36 -2.29 5.82
C HIS A 212 0.90 -2.26 4.94
N ARG A 213 2.12 -2.23 5.52
CA ARG A 213 3.37 -2.33 4.73
C ARG A 213 3.48 -3.65 3.95
N PHE A 214 2.86 -4.71 4.44
CA PHE A 214 2.85 -6.01 3.77
C PHE A 214 1.88 -6.06 2.57
N VAL A 215 1.04 -5.03 2.36
CA VAL A 215 0.16 -4.94 1.16
C VAL A 215 0.98 -4.94 -0.13
N ILE A 216 2.24 -4.52 -0.11
CA ILE A 216 3.10 -4.61 -1.30
C ILE A 216 3.26 -6.05 -1.80
N VAL A 217 3.19 -7.05 -0.91
CA VAL A 217 3.23 -8.47 -1.29
C VAL A 217 2.01 -8.85 -2.11
N VAL A 218 0.83 -8.30 -1.81
CA VAL A 218 -0.39 -8.50 -2.62
C VAL A 218 -0.13 -8.04 -4.05
N TYR A 219 0.44 -6.85 -4.22
CA TYR A 219 0.75 -6.30 -5.53
C TYR A 219 1.78 -7.14 -6.31
N ILE A 220 2.84 -7.59 -5.62
CA ILE A 220 3.85 -8.47 -6.21
C ILE A 220 3.22 -9.80 -6.67
N LEU A 221 2.39 -10.43 -5.82
CA LEU A 221 1.66 -11.65 -6.17
C LEU A 221 0.72 -11.41 -7.35
N SER A 222 0.02 -10.28 -7.40
CA SER A 222 -0.82 -9.93 -8.56
C SER A 222 -0.01 -9.86 -9.85
N ILE A 223 1.17 -9.21 -9.85
CA ILE A 223 2.02 -9.11 -11.06
C ILE A 223 2.45 -10.50 -11.50
N TRP A 224 2.93 -11.32 -10.56
CA TRP A 224 3.34 -12.69 -10.86
C TRP A 224 2.19 -13.53 -11.38
N HIS A 225 1.00 -13.42 -10.79
CA HIS A 225 -0.21 -14.07 -11.31
C HIS A 225 -0.47 -13.67 -12.77
N THR A 226 -0.41 -12.37 -13.09
CA THR A 226 -0.57 -11.87 -14.47
C THR A 226 0.53 -12.38 -15.41
N LEU A 227 1.79 -12.36 -15.00
CA LEU A 227 2.90 -12.84 -15.83
C LEU A 227 2.89 -14.37 -16.03
N LEU A 228 2.34 -15.13 -15.08
CA LEU A 228 2.27 -16.59 -15.15
C LEU A 228 1.06 -17.09 -15.96
N TYR A 229 -0.07 -16.38 -15.92
CA TYR A 229 -1.35 -16.88 -16.44
C TYR A 229 -2.03 -15.99 -17.49
N SER A 230 -1.58 -14.75 -17.68
CA SER A 230 -2.20 -13.93 -18.71
C SER A 230 -1.82 -14.45 -20.09
N SER A 231 -2.82 -14.84 -20.86
CA SER A 231 -2.64 -15.26 -22.25
C SER A 231 -2.05 -14.16 -23.14
N GLN A 232 -2.18 -12.88 -22.77
CA GLN A 232 -1.57 -11.76 -23.49
C GLN A 232 -0.09 -11.54 -23.11
N ALA A 233 0.35 -12.02 -21.95
CA ALA A 233 1.74 -11.93 -21.47
C ALA A 233 2.43 -13.30 -21.40
N TRP A 234 1.90 -14.28 -22.14
CA TRP A 234 2.37 -15.68 -22.10
C TRP A 234 3.69 -15.89 -22.84
N PHE A 235 3.83 -15.24 -23.99
CA PHE A 235 5.04 -15.27 -24.80
C PHE A 235 5.95 -14.08 -24.47
N ASP A 236 7.24 -14.23 -24.80
CA ASP A 236 8.14 -13.08 -24.86
C ASP A 236 7.58 -12.05 -25.85
N GLY A 237 7.67 -10.76 -25.52
CA GLY A 237 7.24 -9.73 -26.45
C GLY A 237 6.96 -8.37 -25.85
N PRO A 238 6.60 -7.39 -26.71
CA PRO A 238 6.52 -5.99 -26.32
C PRO A 238 5.48 -5.74 -25.22
N PHE A 239 4.40 -6.52 -25.18
CA PHE A 239 3.38 -6.37 -24.16
C PHE A 239 3.87 -6.83 -22.78
N ARG A 240 4.55 -7.98 -22.70
CA ARG A 240 5.14 -8.48 -21.45
C ARG A 240 6.27 -7.57 -20.97
N THR A 241 7.13 -7.13 -21.88
CA THR A 241 8.16 -6.11 -21.62
C THR A 241 7.54 -4.80 -21.12
N MET A 242 6.40 -4.37 -21.67
CA MET A 242 5.66 -3.19 -21.16
C MET A 242 5.18 -3.41 -19.71
N VAL A 243 4.67 -4.60 -19.36
CA VAL A 243 4.30 -4.92 -17.96
C VAL A 243 5.50 -4.77 -17.02
N TRP A 244 6.69 -5.21 -17.44
CA TRP A 244 7.93 -4.98 -16.68
C TRP A 244 8.32 -3.51 -16.60
N ALA A 245 8.23 -2.77 -17.71
CA ALA A 245 8.54 -1.34 -17.76
C ALA A 245 7.65 -0.52 -16.83
N LEU A 246 6.36 -0.88 -16.72
CA LEU A 246 5.44 -0.26 -15.77
C LEU A 246 5.87 -0.44 -14.31
N GLN A 247 6.78 -1.36 -13.98
CA GLN A 247 7.28 -1.50 -12.60
C GLN A 247 8.33 -0.44 -12.25
N LEU A 248 8.98 0.18 -13.24
CA LEU A 248 10.04 1.17 -13.01
C LEU A 248 9.55 2.39 -12.20
N PRO A 249 8.41 3.03 -12.51
CA PRO A 249 7.90 4.13 -11.69
C PRO A 249 7.64 3.73 -10.24
N LEU A 250 7.10 2.52 -9.98
CA LEU A 250 6.83 2.06 -8.62
C LEU A 250 8.11 1.79 -7.84
N ALA A 251 9.07 1.10 -8.46
CA ALA A 251 10.36 0.82 -7.84
C ALA A 251 11.14 2.12 -7.61
N GLY A 252 11.07 3.08 -8.53
CA GLY A 252 11.63 4.42 -8.39
C GLY A 252 11.01 5.21 -7.23
N LEU A 253 9.68 5.23 -7.13
CA LEU A 253 8.95 5.85 -6.02
C LEU A 253 9.28 5.17 -4.68
N LEU A 254 9.39 3.84 -4.66
CA LEU A 254 9.78 3.10 -3.47
C LEU A 254 11.22 3.43 -3.05
N LEU A 255 12.16 3.49 -4.00
CA LEU A 255 13.54 3.88 -3.72
C LEU A 255 13.61 5.31 -3.19
N TRP A 256 12.93 6.25 -3.85
CA TRP A 256 12.85 7.64 -3.37
C TRP A 256 12.33 7.69 -1.94
N ARG A 257 11.23 6.99 -1.64
CA ARG A 257 10.69 6.91 -0.28
C ARG A 257 11.73 6.38 0.74
N LEU A 258 12.50 5.35 0.38
CA LEU A 258 13.53 4.79 1.25
C LEU A 258 14.73 5.74 1.43
N MET A 259 15.05 6.55 0.42
CA MET A 259 16.11 7.56 0.46
C MET A 259 15.73 8.81 1.23
N SER A 260 14.47 9.22 1.16
CA SER A 260 13.92 10.45 1.78
C SER A 260 12.75 10.15 2.73
N PRO A 261 13.00 9.54 3.91
CA PRO A 261 11.94 9.17 4.83
C PRO A 261 11.20 10.39 5.38
N ALA A 262 9.87 10.33 5.39
CA ALA A 262 9.02 11.42 5.87
C ALA A 262 9.12 11.67 7.38
N ARG A 263 9.60 10.70 8.17
CA ARG A 263 9.71 10.79 9.63
C ARG A 263 11.17 10.84 10.10
N PRO A 264 11.54 11.72 11.05
CA PRO A 264 12.91 11.78 11.58
C PRO A 264 13.44 10.43 12.11
N GLY A 265 12.61 9.62 12.77
CA GLY A 265 12.99 8.29 13.29
C GLY A 265 13.27 7.23 12.20
N GLU A 266 12.86 7.48 10.96
CA GLU A 266 13.12 6.62 9.80
C GLU A 266 14.42 7.01 9.07
N ARG A 267 15.04 8.16 9.44
CA ARG A 267 16.33 8.60 8.88
C ARG A 267 17.46 7.72 9.40
N LEU A 268 18.41 7.37 8.51
CA LEU A 268 19.56 6.52 8.83
C LEU A 268 20.45 7.06 9.97
N ARG A 269 20.45 8.38 10.21
CA ARG A 269 21.25 9.05 11.25
C ARG A 269 20.59 9.08 12.64
N SER A 270 19.37 8.57 12.81
CA SER A 270 18.71 8.56 14.11
C SER A 270 19.26 7.44 15.00
N ARG A 271 20.30 7.74 15.79
CA ARG A 271 20.95 6.83 16.74
C ARG A 271 20.04 6.45 17.93
N ARG A 272 18.93 7.16 18.14
CA ARG A 272 18.08 7.07 19.35
C ARG A 272 16.87 6.13 19.24
N ASP A 273 16.51 5.60 18.06
CA ASP A 273 15.32 4.74 17.91
C ASP A 273 15.67 3.34 17.36
N HIS A 274 15.85 2.39 18.28
CA HIS A 274 16.26 0.99 18.07
C HIS A 274 15.17 0.09 17.43
N ALA A 275 14.24 0.66 16.66
CA ALA A 275 13.12 -0.11 16.15
C ALA A 275 13.48 -1.02 14.97
N VAL A 276 14.43 -0.60 14.13
CA VAL A 276 14.89 -1.33 12.94
C VAL A 276 16.39 -1.08 12.78
N PRO A 277 17.25 -2.13 12.78
CA PRO A 277 18.70 -1.96 12.71
C PRO A 277 19.09 -1.25 11.40
N PHE A 278 20.14 -0.43 11.46
CA PHE A 278 20.70 0.28 10.30
C PHE A 278 20.91 -0.65 9.09
N GLY A 279 21.42 -1.86 9.34
CA GLY A 279 21.64 -2.88 8.31
C GLY A 279 20.37 -3.26 7.54
N ALA A 280 19.23 -3.39 8.20
CA ALA A 280 17.96 -3.70 7.53
C ALA A 280 17.49 -2.56 6.61
N ARG A 281 17.77 -1.31 6.96
CA ARG A 281 17.43 -0.14 6.13
C ARG A 281 18.34 -0.04 4.90
N LEU A 282 19.64 -0.28 5.09
CA LEU A 282 20.60 -0.32 3.99
C LEU A 282 20.29 -1.48 3.04
N ALA A 283 20.06 -2.68 3.58
CA ALA A 283 19.64 -3.84 2.80
C ALA A 283 18.38 -3.56 1.99
N GLY A 284 17.36 -2.93 2.58
CA GLY A 284 16.15 -2.55 1.86
C GLY A 284 16.41 -1.61 0.67
N ARG A 285 17.34 -0.65 0.81
CA ARG A 285 17.73 0.24 -0.30
C ARG A 285 18.49 -0.49 -1.39
N ILE A 286 19.44 -1.35 -1.01
CA ILE A 286 20.23 -2.16 -1.94
C ILE A 286 19.30 -3.08 -2.72
N VAL A 287 18.37 -3.76 -2.05
CA VAL A 287 17.40 -4.66 -2.69
C VAL A 287 16.56 -3.90 -3.71
N VAL A 288 15.97 -2.75 -3.35
CA VAL A 288 15.16 -1.98 -4.30
C VAL A 288 16.00 -1.41 -5.46
N GLY A 289 17.22 -0.97 -5.18
CA GLY A 289 18.17 -0.53 -6.23
C GLY A 289 18.53 -1.65 -7.19
N ALA A 290 18.83 -2.85 -6.67
CA ALA A 290 19.10 -4.03 -7.47
C ALA A 290 17.86 -4.46 -8.29
N THR A 291 16.66 -4.37 -7.71
CA THR A 291 15.40 -4.61 -8.44
C THR A 291 15.24 -3.64 -9.61
N LEU A 292 15.51 -2.34 -9.42
CA LEU A 292 15.48 -1.36 -10.50
C LEU A 292 16.46 -1.70 -11.63
N VAL A 293 17.70 -2.02 -11.29
CA VAL A 293 18.71 -2.43 -12.28
C VAL A 293 18.26 -3.70 -13.01
N GLY A 294 17.76 -4.70 -12.29
CA GLY A 294 17.23 -5.93 -12.88
C GLY A 294 16.06 -5.67 -13.84
N LEU A 295 15.13 -4.80 -13.48
CA LEU A 295 14.02 -4.39 -14.36
C LEU A 295 14.54 -3.73 -15.64
N VAL A 296 15.52 -2.83 -15.55
CA VAL A 296 16.13 -2.20 -16.73
C VAL A 296 16.83 -3.24 -17.60
N LEU A 297 17.56 -4.17 -17.00
CA LEU A 297 18.23 -5.25 -17.75
C LEU A 297 17.21 -6.14 -18.47
N VAL A 298 16.11 -6.52 -17.83
CA VAL A 298 15.02 -7.28 -18.46
C VAL A 298 14.47 -6.55 -19.68
N ILE A 299 14.23 -5.24 -19.56
CA ILE A 299 13.68 -4.42 -20.65
C ILE A 299 14.67 -4.27 -21.81
N VAL A 300 15.95 -4.01 -21.51
CA VAL A 300 16.99 -3.78 -22.53
C VAL A 300 17.38 -5.06 -23.25
N THR A 301 17.46 -6.18 -22.52
CA THR A 301 17.82 -7.49 -23.10
C THR A 301 16.66 -8.17 -23.80
N GLY A 302 15.40 -7.79 -23.47
CA GLY A 302 14.21 -8.47 -23.94
C GLY A 302 13.98 -9.85 -23.29
N VAL A 303 14.83 -10.26 -22.33
CA VAL A 303 14.70 -11.53 -21.60
C VAL A 303 13.68 -11.34 -20.49
N ASP A 304 12.40 -11.27 -20.87
CA ASP A 304 11.29 -10.99 -19.97
C ASP A 304 10.65 -12.24 -19.33
N GLY A 305 11.20 -13.41 -19.63
CA GLY A 305 10.85 -14.70 -19.04
C GLY A 305 9.51 -15.24 -19.53
N GLY A 306 9.03 -14.78 -20.69
CA GLY A 306 7.95 -15.41 -21.43
C GLY A 306 8.42 -16.71 -22.07
N ARG A 307 7.48 -17.37 -22.76
CA ARG A 307 7.79 -18.56 -23.56
C ARG A 307 8.16 -18.15 -24.98
N SER A 308 9.09 -18.88 -25.61
CA SER A 308 9.24 -18.82 -27.06
C SER A 308 8.09 -19.59 -27.73
N PRO A 309 7.54 -19.10 -28.86
CA PRO A 309 6.44 -19.78 -29.57
C PRO A 309 6.74 -21.23 -29.94
N ASP A 310 8.01 -21.53 -30.27
CA ASP A 310 8.47 -22.85 -30.71
C ASP A 310 9.20 -23.63 -29.61
N GLY A 311 9.24 -23.10 -28.38
CA GLY A 311 9.97 -23.68 -27.26
C GLY A 311 9.21 -24.83 -26.59
N ALA A 312 9.95 -25.80 -26.05
CA ALA A 312 9.39 -26.82 -25.17
C ALA A 312 8.71 -26.17 -23.95
N ALA A 313 7.53 -26.67 -23.58
CA ALA A 313 6.82 -26.18 -22.40
C ALA A 313 7.66 -26.45 -21.14
N ALA A 314 8.24 -25.40 -20.55
CA ALA A 314 8.92 -25.51 -19.28
C ALA A 314 7.93 -25.97 -18.19
N ALA A 315 8.42 -26.83 -17.28
CA ALA A 315 7.66 -27.23 -16.11
C ALA A 315 7.20 -25.99 -15.32
N PRO A 316 6.00 -26.01 -14.73
CA PRO A 316 5.51 -24.89 -13.94
C PRO A 316 6.45 -24.64 -12.76
N TRP A 317 7.08 -23.47 -12.73
CA TRP A 317 7.92 -23.01 -11.63
C TRP A 317 7.40 -21.67 -11.10
N PRO A 318 7.43 -21.43 -9.78
CA PRO A 318 7.87 -22.34 -8.71
C PRO A 318 6.83 -23.42 -8.37
N ASP A 319 7.30 -24.55 -7.80
CA ASP A 319 6.41 -25.60 -7.28
C ASP A 319 5.49 -25.07 -6.16
N GLN A 320 4.34 -25.72 -5.96
CA GLN A 320 3.37 -25.32 -4.93
C GLN A 320 3.97 -25.30 -3.52
N TRP A 321 4.86 -26.24 -3.18
CA TRP A 321 5.49 -26.28 -1.85
C TRP A 321 6.36 -25.03 -1.58
N VAL A 322 6.97 -24.45 -2.62
CA VAL A 322 7.75 -23.20 -2.51
C VAL A 322 6.81 -22.05 -2.17
N LEU A 323 5.65 -21.97 -2.81
CA LEU A 323 4.63 -20.96 -2.52
C LEU A 323 4.09 -21.08 -1.09
N TRP A 324 3.78 -22.30 -0.64
CA TRP A 324 3.34 -22.57 0.72
C TRP A 324 4.42 -22.23 1.75
N SER A 325 5.67 -22.58 1.48
CA SER A 325 6.81 -22.24 2.34
C SER A 325 7.00 -20.72 2.42
N GLY A 326 6.89 -20.02 1.29
CA GLY A 326 6.93 -18.57 1.23
C GLY A 326 5.81 -17.92 2.04
N LEU A 327 4.58 -18.43 1.94
CA LEU A 327 3.43 -17.96 2.71
C LEU A 327 3.63 -18.18 4.22
N LEU A 328 4.17 -19.33 4.62
CA LEU A 328 4.49 -19.63 6.02
C LEU A 328 5.52 -18.62 6.56
N VAL A 329 6.62 -18.41 5.85
CA VAL A 329 7.66 -17.43 6.22
C VAL A 329 7.07 -16.02 6.32
N PHE A 330 6.25 -15.63 5.34
CA PHE A 330 5.54 -14.34 5.36
C PHE A 330 4.64 -14.20 6.60
N THR A 331 3.86 -15.24 6.90
CA THR A 331 2.95 -15.26 8.07
C THR A 331 3.72 -15.12 9.37
N VAL A 332 4.83 -15.86 9.51
CA VAL A 332 5.73 -15.75 10.67
C VAL A 332 6.28 -14.33 10.79
N ALA A 333 6.72 -13.70 9.69
CA ALA A 333 7.22 -12.33 9.70
C ALA A 333 6.15 -11.31 10.14
N VAL A 334 4.90 -11.48 9.68
CA VAL A 334 3.75 -10.67 10.10
C VAL A 334 3.50 -10.84 11.61
N VAL A 335 3.41 -12.08 12.10
CA VAL A 335 3.16 -12.39 13.52
C VAL A 335 4.26 -11.81 14.41
N VAL A 336 5.54 -12.04 14.07
CA VAL A 336 6.69 -11.49 14.80
C VAL A 336 6.62 -9.96 14.86
N THR A 337 6.25 -9.31 13.75
CA THR A 337 6.09 -7.85 13.69
C THR A 337 5.00 -7.37 14.65
N VAL A 338 3.84 -8.04 14.66
CA VAL A 338 2.72 -7.70 15.54
C VAL A 338 3.10 -7.92 17.02
N LEU A 339 3.73 -9.05 17.35
CA LEU A 339 4.14 -9.36 18.73
C LEU A 339 5.17 -8.35 19.26
N ARG A 340 6.18 -7.99 18.46
CA ARG A 340 7.17 -6.97 18.83
C ARG A 340 6.54 -5.60 19.11
N LEU A 341 5.55 -5.21 18.31
CA LEU A 341 4.83 -3.94 18.50
C LEU A 341 3.93 -3.95 19.73
N ARG A 342 3.29 -5.08 20.04
CA ARG A 342 2.49 -5.25 21.26
C ARG A 342 3.35 -5.22 22.52
N GLY A 343 4.51 -5.86 22.52
CA GLY A 343 5.44 -5.87 23.66
C GLY A 343 5.90 -4.47 24.06
N ARG A 344 6.19 -3.60 23.08
CA ARG A 344 6.59 -2.20 23.35
C ARG A 344 5.50 -1.32 23.94
N ALA A 345 4.23 -1.63 23.68
CA ALA A 345 3.10 -0.88 24.22
C ALA A 345 2.83 -1.19 25.71
N ARG A 346 3.32 -2.34 26.21
CA ARG A 346 3.13 -2.78 27.59
C ARG A 346 4.23 -2.37 28.56
N ARG A 347 5.39 -1.88 28.07
CA ARG A 347 6.48 -1.44 28.95
C ARG A 347 6.03 -0.14 29.64
N PRO A 348 5.72 -0.15 30.95
CA PRO A 348 5.24 1.04 31.63
C PRO A 348 6.35 2.09 31.60
N SER A 349 6.00 3.34 31.29
CA SER A 349 6.91 4.49 31.37
C SER A 349 7.32 4.83 32.82
N GLY A 350 6.96 3.97 33.77
CA GLY A 350 7.16 4.14 35.21
C GLY A 350 8.41 3.43 35.68
N GLU A 351 9.56 3.91 35.24
CA GLU A 351 10.81 3.84 35.99
C GLU A 351 11.73 4.93 35.43
N ARG A 352 11.18 6.16 35.35
CA ARG A 352 12.03 7.33 35.45
C ARG A 352 12.49 7.30 36.90
N SER A 353 13.57 6.56 37.12
CA SER A 353 14.37 6.55 38.33
C SER A 353 14.44 8.00 38.80
N THR A 354 13.67 8.31 39.82
CA THR A 354 14.04 9.33 40.79
C THR A 354 15.36 8.79 41.32
N ALA A 355 16.45 9.15 40.66
CA ALA A 355 17.75 9.12 41.30
C ALA A 355 17.52 9.82 42.64
N PRO A 356 17.90 9.21 43.77
CA PRO A 356 17.88 9.94 45.02
C PRO A 356 18.67 11.22 44.76
N VAL A 357 18.02 12.37 44.91
CA VAL A 357 18.72 13.62 45.11
C VAL A 357 19.59 13.33 46.32
N THR A 358 20.87 13.09 46.09
CA THR A 358 21.84 13.03 47.17
C THR A 358 21.74 14.35 47.89
N GLU A 359 21.33 14.32 49.15
CA GLU A 359 21.22 15.47 50.06
C GLU A 359 22.53 16.28 50.20
N ALA A 360 23.63 15.83 49.56
CA ALA A 360 24.92 16.49 49.54
C ALA A 360 24.97 17.84 48.78
N GLU A 361 23.97 18.19 47.96
CA GLU A 361 23.90 19.54 47.34
C GLU A 361 23.04 20.54 48.13
N ALA A 362 22.24 20.09 49.11
CA ALA A 362 21.46 20.99 49.95
C ALA A 362 22.27 21.62 51.10
N GLU A 363 23.44 21.07 51.44
CA GLU A 363 24.34 21.63 52.46
C GLU A 363 25.38 22.60 51.90
N ALA A 364 25.60 22.64 50.58
CA ALA A 364 26.60 23.53 49.97
C ALA A 364 26.07 24.96 49.69
N GLU A 365 24.75 25.18 49.71
CA GLU A 365 24.15 26.49 49.39
C GLU A 365 23.80 27.34 50.64
N VAL A 366 24.04 26.82 51.85
CA VAL A 366 23.80 27.54 53.12
C VAL A 366 25.08 28.21 53.67
N GLU A 367 26.27 27.91 53.14
CA GLU A 367 27.56 28.41 53.67
C GLU A 367 28.23 29.52 52.84
N ALA A 368 27.49 30.20 51.95
CA ALA A 368 28.01 31.33 51.17
C ALA A 368 27.21 32.62 51.40
N GLY A 369 27.14 33.03 52.66
CA GLY A 369 26.73 34.37 53.05
C GLY A 369 27.94 35.27 53.33
N THR A 370 27.93 36.48 52.77
CA THR A 370 28.49 37.75 53.32
C THR A 370 29.84 38.24 52.79
N ALA A 371 29.82 39.19 51.84
CA ALA A 371 30.58 40.45 51.93
C ALA A 371 30.11 41.49 50.87
N PRO A 372 30.01 42.79 51.22
CA PRO A 372 29.62 43.87 50.31
C PRO A 372 30.86 44.59 49.73
N VAL A 373 30.77 45.07 48.48
CA VAL A 373 31.72 46.06 47.95
C VAL A 373 30.95 47.16 47.19
N ALA A 374 31.20 48.38 47.64
CA ALA A 374 30.76 49.66 47.09
C ALA A 374 31.86 50.28 46.19
N GLY A 375 31.45 51.24 45.36
CA GLY A 375 32.32 52.12 44.54
C GLY A 375 31.83 52.15 43.08
N ASP A 376 31.10 53.15 42.59
CA ASP A 376 31.32 54.61 42.46
C ASP A 376 32.18 55.01 41.24
N GLY A 377 31.65 55.97 40.46
CA GLY A 377 32.29 56.78 39.40
C GLY A 377 32.74 56.06 38.11
N THR A 378 32.77 56.63 36.91
CA THR A 378 32.49 58.00 36.42
C THR A 378 32.46 57.96 34.87
N GLU A 379 31.60 58.81 34.29
CA GLU A 379 31.65 59.56 33.01
C GLU A 379 32.66 59.22 31.89
N THR A 380 32.19 59.16 30.64
CA THR A 380 32.41 60.14 29.52
C THR A 380 31.77 59.59 28.23
N GLU A 381 30.80 60.28 27.59
CA GLU A 381 30.98 61.16 26.41
C GLU A 381 31.77 60.50 25.26
N THR A 382 31.41 60.48 23.98
CA THR A 382 30.65 61.36 23.07
C THR A 382 30.54 60.62 21.73
N GLY A 383 29.58 60.97 20.85
CA GLY A 383 29.62 60.47 19.46
C GLY A 383 28.35 60.68 18.65
N ALA A 384 28.17 61.90 18.15
CA ALA A 384 27.10 62.36 17.27
C ALA A 384 27.12 61.75 15.84
N GLY A 385 25.96 61.85 15.14
CA GLY A 385 25.78 61.61 13.70
C GLY A 385 24.42 60.94 13.42
N THR A 386 23.27 61.62 13.43
CA THR A 386 22.73 62.64 12.50
C THR A 386 22.32 62.09 11.13
N GLU A 387 20.99 62.12 10.88
CA GLU A 387 20.28 62.28 9.57
C GLU A 387 20.42 61.17 8.52
N THR A 388 19.45 60.78 7.70
CA THR A 388 18.17 61.30 7.17
C THR A 388 17.45 60.05 6.60
N GLY A 389 16.12 59.90 6.61
CA GLY A 389 15.22 60.55 5.67
C GLY A 389 14.42 59.49 4.88
N GLU A 390 13.20 59.86 4.51
CA GLU A 390 12.32 59.23 3.51
C GLU A 390 11.46 58.01 3.91
N ARG A 391 10.27 58.37 4.43
CA ARG A 391 8.99 57.73 4.12
C ARG A 391 8.76 57.69 2.61
N SER A 392 8.21 56.58 2.10
CA SER A 392 7.27 56.64 0.98
C SER A 392 6.23 55.50 1.07
N PRO A 393 4.97 55.72 0.63
CA PRO A 393 3.83 54.88 0.95
C PRO A 393 3.49 53.85 -0.15
N SER A 394 2.59 52.94 0.24
CA SER A 394 1.67 52.07 -0.53
C SER A 394 1.51 52.31 -2.05
N PRO A 395 1.11 51.26 -2.78
CA PRO A 395 -0.27 51.30 -3.27
C PRO A 395 -1.06 50.01 -3.09
N VAL A 396 -2.32 50.25 -2.77
CA VAL A 396 -3.50 49.43 -3.04
C VAL A 396 -3.65 49.25 -4.56
N ASP A 397 -4.02 48.06 -5.03
CA ASP A 397 -4.96 47.96 -6.15
C ASP A 397 -5.83 46.69 -6.03
N PRO A 398 -7.15 46.79 -6.27
CA PRO A 398 -8.09 45.68 -6.32
C PRO A 398 -8.32 45.21 -7.77
N ARG A 399 -8.65 43.92 -7.93
CA ARG A 399 -9.56 43.41 -8.97
C ARG A 399 -9.92 41.96 -8.68
#